data_AF-A0A6I9XAC8-F1
#
_entry.id   AF-A0A6I9XAC8-F1
#
_cell.length_a   1.000
_cell.length_b   1.000
_cell.length_c   1.000
_cell.angle_alpha   90.00
_cell.angle_beta   90.00
_cell.angle_gamma   90.00
#
_symmetry.space_group_name_H-M   'P 1'
#
loop_
_entity.id
_entity.type
_entity.pdbx_description
1 polymer ?
#
loop_
_entity_poly.entity_id
_entity_poly.type
_entity_poly.pdbx_seq_one_letter_code
_entity_poly.pdbx_strand_id
1 'polypeptide(L)' 'MKKMHKACVKYPDWKQKHSPHFKPWLYPEQNALPSLALSDLSIQHADSLENIDESSLAESKEERAEGSDEDSLN' A
#
# COMPACT_ATOMS: atom_id res chain seq x y z
N MET A 1 -11.59 -5.73 -7.55
CA MET A 1 -12.03 -5.93 -6.14
C MET A 1 -11.56 -7.23 -5.47
N LYS A 2 -11.42 -8.38 -6.16
CA LYS A 2 -11.00 -9.65 -5.53
C LYS A 2 -9.64 -9.58 -4.80
N LYS A 3 -8.66 -8.85 -5.34
CA LYS A 3 -7.33 -8.65 -4.71
C LYS A 3 -7.43 -7.92 -3.36
N MET A 4 -8.18 -6.81 -3.32
CA MET A 4 -8.40 -6.03 -2.09
C MET A 4 -9.08 -6.88 -1.00
N HIS A 5 -10.10 -7.66 -1.36
CA HIS A 5 -10.74 -8.58 -0.42
C HIS A 5 -9.73 -9.56 0.21
N LYS A 6 -8.89 -10.22 -0.61
CA LYS A 6 -7.85 -11.13 -0.11
C LYS A 6 -6.87 -10.42 0.82
N ALA A 7 -6.49 -9.17 0.51
CA ALA A 7 -5.61 -8.37 1.36
C ALA A 7 -6.27 -8.05 2.72
N CYS A 8 -7.54 -7.66 2.74
CA CYS A 8 -8.28 -7.38 3.97
C CYS A 8 -8.36 -8.60 4.89
N VAL A 9 -8.56 -9.80 4.33
CA VAL A 9 -8.59 -11.05 5.10
C VAL A 9 -7.24 -11.34 5.74
N LYS A 10 -6.13 -11.12 5.03
CA LYS A 10 -4.77 -11.37 5.54
C LYS A 10 -4.22 -10.23 6.42
N TYR A 11 -4.82 -9.04 6.36
CA TYR A 11 -4.29 -7.83 7.01
C TYR A 11 -4.12 -7.94 8.53
N PRO A 12 -5.05 -8.53 9.32
CA PRO A 12 -4.88 -8.61 10.77
C PRO A 12 -3.60 -9.35 11.18
N ASP A 13 -3.35 -10.53 10.64
CA ASP A 13 -2.16 -11.34 10.94
C ASP A 13 -0.87 -10.66 10.48
N TRP A 14 -0.91 -10.04 9.30
CA TRP A 14 0.21 -9.25 8.80
C TRP A 14 0.49 -8.07 9.74
N LYS A 15 -0.53 -7.31 10.13
CA LYS A 15 -0.39 -6.10 10.95
C LYS A 15 0.11 -6.42 12.36
N GLN A 16 -0.23 -7.58 12.92
CA GLN A 16 0.30 -8.06 14.19
C GLN A 16 1.83 -8.17 14.19
N LYS A 17 2.42 -8.52 13.04
CA LYS A 17 3.88 -8.67 12.87
C LYS A 17 4.58 -7.36 12.46
N HIS A 18 3.83 -6.34 12.04
CA HIS A 18 4.34 -5.09 11.45
C HIS A 18 3.84 -3.86 12.21
N SER A 19 4.34 -3.70 13.44
CA SER A 19 4.01 -2.59 14.33
C SER A 19 2.50 -2.39 14.47
N PRO A 20 1.79 -3.28 15.19
CA PRO A 20 0.33 -3.33 15.21
C PRO A 20 -0.32 -2.02 15.67
N HIS A 21 0.37 -1.28 16.54
CA HIS A 21 -0.10 -0.01 17.10
C HIS A 21 0.25 1.20 16.24
N PHE A 22 1.12 1.05 15.24
CA PHE A 22 1.48 2.14 14.34
C PHE A 22 0.39 2.32 13.28
N LYS A 23 -0.51 3.26 13.53
CA LYS A 23 -1.65 3.64 12.70
C LYS A 23 -1.73 5.17 12.66
N PRO A 24 -0.81 5.85 11.96
CA PRO A 24 -0.75 7.31 11.94
C PRO A 24 -2.00 7.99 11.36
N TRP A 25 -2.81 7.25 10.58
CA TRP A 25 -4.12 7.70 10.11
C TRP A 25 -5.21 7.70 11.20
N LEU A 26 -5.04 6.93 12.28
CA LEU A 26 -5.92 6.98 13.47
C LEU A 26 -5.32 7.84 14.59
N TYR A 27 -3.99 7.87 14.69
CA TYR A 27 -3.21 8.53 15.73
C TYR A 27 -2.21 9.49 15.06
N PRO A 28 -2.62 10.72 14.69
CA PRO A 28 -1.80 11.65 13.91
C PRO A 28 -0.44 11.98 14.54
N GLU A 29 -0.33 11.90 15.87
CA GLU A 29 0.90 12.09 16.63
C GLU A 29 1.99 11.05 16.30
N GLN A 30 1.62 9.92 15.70
CA GLN A 30 2.57 8.91 15.21
C GLN A 30 3.17 9.28 13.86
N ASN A 31 2.67 10.33 13.19
CA ASN A 31 3.15 10.71 11.88
C ASN A 31 4.58 11.29 11.97
N ALA A 32 5.51 10.68 11.24
CA ALA A 32 6.89 11.13 11.15
C ALA A 32 7.17 12.01 9.90
N LEU A 33 6.16 12.24 9.05
CA LEU A 33 6.30 13.03 7.83
C LEU A 33 6.38 14.53 8.15
N PRO A 34 7.17 15.31 7.38
CA PRO A 34 7.23 16.75 7.53
C PRO A 34 5.90 17.40 7.12
N SER A 35 5.61 18.57 7.71
CA SER A 35 4.52 19.42 7.23
C SER A 35 4.94 20.14 5.95
N LEU A 36 3.98 20.37 5.05
CA LEU A 36 4.20 21.09 3.79
C LEU A 36 3.21 22.24 3.69
N ALA A 37 3.68 23.42 3.30
CA ALA A 37 2.79 24.56 3.07
C ALA A 37 2.03 24.37 1.76
N LEU A 38 0.74 24.72 1.74
CA LEU A 38 -0.07 24.61 0.53
C LEU A 38 0.42 25.51 -0.61
N SER A 39 1.13 26.60 -0.28
CA SER A 39 1.78 27.49 -1.25
C SER A 39 2.90 26.82 -2.03
N ASP A 40 3.47 25.73 -1.50
CA ASP A 40 4.56 24.99 -2.13
C ASP A 40 4.02 23.95 -3.13
N LEU A 41 2.69 23.79 -3.22
CA LEU A 41 2.02 22.88 -4.13
C LEU A 41 1.53 23.59 -5.39
N SER A 42 1.51 22.85 -6.50
CA SER A 42 0.99 23.30 -7.80
C SER A 42 -0.21 22.45 -8.21
N ILE A 43 -1.13 23.03 -8.98
CA ILE A 43 -2.27 22.29 -9.55
C ILE A 43 -1.73 21.34 -10.63
N GLN A 44 -2.09 20.06 -10.52
CA GLN A 44 -1.81 19.09 -11.57
C GLN A 44 -3.07 18.87 -12.41
N HIS A 45 -3.02 19.30 -13.66
CA HIS A 45 -4.12 19.14 -14.61
C HIS A 45 -4.09 17.75 -15.24
N ALA A 46 -5.25 17.09 -15.30
CA ALA A 46 -5.37 15.71 -15.75
C ALA A 46 -4.97 15.49 -17.22
N ASP A 47 -5.20 16.50 -18.07
CA ASP A 47 -4.79 16.52 -19.48
C ASP A 47 -3.28 16.70 -19.67
N SER A 48 -2.58 17.23 -18.66
CA SER A 48 -1.13 17.33 -18.62
C SER A 48 -0.45 16.09 -18.05
N LEU A 49 -1.20 15.13 -17.48
CA LEU A 49 -0.63 13.87 -17.00
C LEU A 49 -0.25 13.02 -18.19
N GLU A 50 1.03 12.62 -18.27
CA GLU A 50 1.46 11.58 -19.19
C GLU A 50 0.67 10.30 -18.90
N ASN A 51 0.23 9.61 -19.95
CA ASN A 51 -0.40 8.30 -19.81
C ASN A 51 0.70 7.29 -19.40
N ILE A 52 0.94 7.17 -18.10
CA ILE A 52 1.86 6.18 -17.57
C ILE A 52 1.18 4.81 -17.72
N ASP A 53 1.67 4.03 -18.67
CA ASP A 53 1.21 2.65 -18.89
C ASP A 53 1.85 1.71 -17.86
N GLU A 54 1.23 1.62 -16.68
CA GLU A 54 1.61 0.68 -15.62
C GLU A 54 1.17 -0.77 -15.92
N SER A 55 0.54 -1.06 -17.06
CA SER A 55 0.08 -2.42 -17.38
C SER A 55 1.22 -3.44 -17.48
N SER A 56 2.42 -2.96 -17.78
CA SER A 56 3.65 -3.77 -17.88
C SER A 56 4.40 -3.90 -16.55
N LEU A 57 4.02 -3.12 -15.52
CA LEU A 57 4.66 -3.20 -14.21
C LEU A 57 4.14 -4.44 -13.48
N ALA A 58 4.99 -5.46 -13.41
CA ALA A 58 4.78 -6.55 -12.47
C ALA A 58 4.86 -5.98 -11.04
N GLU A 59 3.86 -6.28 -10.19
CA GLU A 59 3.95 -5.94 -8.76
C GLU A 59 5.26 -6.53 -8.24
N SER A 60 6.18 -5.66 -7.80
CA SER A 60 7.48 -6.08 -7.30
C SER A 60 7.25 -7.04 -6.14
N LYS A 61 7.59 -8.31 -6.35
CA LYS A 61 7.65 -9.31 -5.30
C LYS A 61 8.82 -8.89 -4.41
N GLU A 62 8.55 -8.10 -3.38
CA GLU A 62 9.50 -7.97 -2.28
C GLU A 62 9.75 -9.38 -1.76
N GLU A 63 10.93 -9.91 -2.09
CA GLU A 63 11.43 -11.19 -1.64
C GLU A 63 11.73 -11.08 -0.14
N ARG A 64 10.68 -11.18 0.68
CA ARG A 64 10.85 -11.58 2.07
C ARG A 64 9.65 -12.38 2.56
N ALA A 65 9.97 -13.65 2.82
CA ALA A 65 9.18 -14.70 3.47
C ALA A 65 8.16 -15.43 2.58
N GLU A 66 8.68 -16.52 1.99
CA GLU A 66 8.00 -17.78 1.71
C GLU A 66 6.70 -17.98 2.51
N GLY A 67 5.61 -18.16 1.78
CA GLY A 67 4.31 -18.51 2.31
C GLY A 67 3.56 -19.37 1.31
N SER A 68 4.09 -20.57 1.08
CA SER A 68 3.39 -21.78 0.61
C SER A 68 2.14 -21.55 -0.24
N ASP A 69 2.31 -21.48 -1.57
CA ASP A 69 1.23 -21.83 -2.49
C ASP A 69 1.09 -23.36 -2.46
N GLU A 70 0.40 -23.87 -1.43
CA GLU A 70 -0.12 -25.23 -1.37
C GLU A 70 -1.63 -25.13 -1.55
N ASP A 71 -2.11 -24.97 -2.79
CA ASP A 71 -3.49 -25.32 -3.14
C ASP A 71 -3.44 -26.59 -4.00
N SER A 72 -3.10 -27.69 -3.32
CA SER A 72 -3.46 -29.03 -3.75
C SER A 72 -4.72 -29.45 -2.97
N LEU A 73 -5.76 -29.78 -3.75
CA LEU A 73 -6.95 -30.57 -3.39
C LEU A 73 -8.06 -29.82 -2.62
N ASN A 74 -9.16 -29.50 -3.31
CA ASN A 74 -10.27 -30.46 -3.47
C ASN A 74 -11.23 -30.08 -4.61
#